data_AF-I3SDD9-F1
#
_entry.id   AF-I3SDD9-F1
#
_cell.length_a   1.000
_cell.length_b   1.000
_cell.length_c   1.000
_cell.angle_alpha   90.00
_cell.angle_beta   90.00
_cell.angle_gamma   90.00
#
_symmetry.space_group_name_H-M   'P 1'
#
loop_
_entity.id
_entity.type
_entity.pdbx_description
1 polymer ?
#
loop_
_entity_poly.entity_id
_entity_poly.type
_entity_poly.pdbx_seq_one_letter_code
_entity_poly.pdbx_strand_id
1 'polypeptide(L)'
;MAKLNAVVLLFAFFILLTTTVNGDESSNTKVQVKYKHGKKYCDKGWECKGWSIYCCNLTITDYFQTYQFENLFSKRNTPIAHAVGFWDYHSFINAASLFEPLGFGTTGNKTTQMMEIAAFLGHVGSKTSCGYGVATGGPLAWGLCYNHEMSPAQTYCDDYYKLTYPLHSWS
;
A
#
# COMPACT_ATOMS: atom_id res chain seq x y z
N MET A 1 -56.93 -14.18 9.08
CA MET A 1 -55.97 -14.90 8.21
C MET A 1 -55.35 -14.05 7.09
N ALA A 2 -55.66 -12.75 6.94
CA ALA A 2 -55.03 -11.90 5.91
C ALA A 2 -53.73 -11.17 6.37
N LYS A 3 -53.53 -10.99 7.69
CA LYS A 3 -52.38 -10.24 8.23
C LYS A 3 -51.07 -11.04 8.30
N LEU A 4 -51.17 -12.37 8.43
CA LEU A 4 -49.99 -13.24 8.51
C LEU A 4 -49.28 -13.36 7.14
N ASN A 5 -50.07 -13.42 6.06
CA ASN A 5 -49.53 -13.54 4.69
C ASN A 5 -48.80 -12.27 4.23
N ALA A 6 -49.25 -11.09 4.65
CA ALA A 6 -48.59 -9.83 4.33
C ALA A 6 -47.22 -9.68 5.03
N VAL A 7 -47.10 -10.16 6.27
CA VAL A 7 -45.83 -10.14 7.03
C VAL A 7 -44.83 -11.14 6.44
N VAL A 8 -45.28 -12.32 6.01
CA VAL A 8 -44.43 -13.31 5.35
C VAL A 8 -43.93 -12.80 3.99
N LEU A 9 -44.77 -12.10 3.22
CA LEU A 9 -44.37 -11.48 1.95
C LEU A 9 -43.37 -10.32 2.14
N LEU A 10 -43.53 -9.50 3.18
CA LEU A 10 -42.59 -8.43 3.53
C LEU A 10 -41.22 -8.96 3.98
N PHE A 11 -41.19 -10.06 4.75
CA PHE A 11 -39.94 -10.73 5.13
C PHE A 11 -39.27 -11.42 3.94
N ALA A 12 -40.04 -12.05 3.04
CA ALA A 12 -39.50 -12.66 1.82
C ALA A 12 -38.88 -11.62 0.87
N PHE A 13 -39.42 -10.40 0.83
CA PHE A 13 -38.87 -9.31 0.01
C PHE A 13 -37.56 -8.72 0.58
N PHE A 14 -37.40 -8.71 1.90
CA PHE A 14 -36.17 -8.24 2.55
C PHE A 14 -34.99 -9.21 2.41
N ILE A 15 -35.25 -10.51 2.20
CA ILE A 15 -34.20 -11.52 2.02
C ILE A 15 -33.61 -11.49 0.60
N LEU A 16 -34.29 -10.87 -0.38
CA LEU A 16 -33.79 -10.75 -1.76
C LEU A 16 -32.81 -9.59 -1.99
N LEU A 17 -32.53 -8.77 -0.97
CA LEU A 17 -31.59 -7.64 -1.07
C LEU A 17 -30.24 -7.88 -0.38
N THR A 18 -29.84 -9.13 -0.19
CA THR A 18 -28.44 -9.47 0.10
C THR A 18 -27.71 -9.76 -1.21
N THR A 19 -27.41 -8.69 -1.95
CA THR A 19 -26.31 -8.76 -2.91
C THR A 19 -25.06 -9.06 -2.09
N THR A 20 -24.61 -10.31 -2.13
CA THR A 20 -23.23 -10.65 -1.80
C THR A 20 -22.37 -9.88 -2.78
N VAL A 21 -21.80 -8.78 -2.31
CA VAL A 21 -20.76 -8.05 -3.04
C VAL A 21 -19.53 -8.94 -2.98
N ASN A 22 -19.46 -9.94 -3.87
CA ASN A 22 -18.19 -10.57 -4.19
C ASN A 22 -17.41 -9.56 -5.02
N GLY A 23 -16.81 -8.59 -4.33
CA GLY A 23 -15.78 -7.73 -4.87
C GLY A 23 -14.46 -8.49 -4.93
N ASP A 24 -14.41 -9.54 -5.76
CA ASP A 24 -13.15 -10.13 -6.22
C ASP A 24 -12.96 -9.70 -7.67
N GLU A 25 -12.86 -8.39 -7.90
CA GLU A 25 -12.25 -7.88 -9.13
C GLU A 25 -10.74 -7.85 -8.91
N SER A 26 -10.17 -9.04 -8.76
CA SER A 26 -8.72 -9.21 -8.68
C SER A 26 -8.17 -9.10 -10.11
N SER A 27 -7.18 -8.23 -10.25
CA SER A 27 -6.13 -8.20 -11.28
C SER A 27 -6.25 -9.30 -12.35
N ASN A 28 -6.34 -8.88 -13.62
CA ASN A 28 -6.46 -9.72 -14.84
C ASN A 28 -5.35 -10.78 -15.05
N THR A 29 -4.49 -11.00 -14.06
CA THR A 29 -3.35 -11.92 -14.09
C THR A 29 -3.77 -13.25 -13.49
N LYS A 30 -3.83 -14.32 -14.33
CA LYS A 30 -4.15 -15.67 -13.84
C LYS A 30 -3.12 -16.12 -12.79
N VAL A 31 -3.56 -16.24 -11.54
CA VAL A 31 -2.74 -16.71 -10.42
C VAL A 31 -2.32 -18.15 -10.68
N GLN A 32 -1.01 -18.39 -10.72
CA GLN A 32 -0.47 -19.74 -10.83
C GLN A 32 -0.28 -20.32 -9.42
N VAL A 33 -0.64 -21.58 -9.22
CA VAL A 33 -0.58 -22.25 -7.92
C VAL A 33 0.22 -23.54 -8.03
N LYS A 34 1.11 -23.77 -7.07
CA LYS A 34 1.92 -24.97 -6.94
C LYS A 34 1.94 -25.44 -5.49
N TYR A 35 2.00 -26.74 -5.29
CA TYR A 35 2.21 -27.35 -3.98
C TYR A 35 3.60 -27.99 -3.92
N LYS A 36 4.34 -27.72 -2.85
CA LYS A 36 5.65 -28.34 -2.57
C LYS A 36 5.75 -28.63 -1.08
N HIS A 37 5.99 -29.89 -0.72
CA HIS A 37 6.12 -30.33 0.68
C HIS A 37 4.95 -29.87 1.58
N GLY A 38 3.70 -29.98 1.08
CA GLY A 38 2.50 -29.57 1.82
C GLY A 38 2.27 -28.06 1.93
N LYS A 39 3.18 -27.22 1.41
CA LYS A 39 3.02 -25.76 1.37
C LYS A 39 2.49 -25.32 0.00
N LYS A 40 1.56 -24.37 0.00
CA LYS A 40 1.03 -23.70 -1.19
C LYS A 40 1.96 -22.55 -1.57
N TYR A 41 2.35 -22.51 -2.83
CA TYR A 41 3.14 -21.45 -3.44
C TYR A 41 2.31 -20.87 -4.59
N CYS A 42 2.34 -19.56 -4.72
CA CYS A 42 1.61 -18.87 -5.77
C CYS A 42 2.55 -17.92 -6.51
N ASP A 43 2.21 -17.64 -7.76
CA ASP A 43 2.86 -16.63 -8.59
C ASP A 43 1.73 -15.78 -9.20
N LYS A 44 1.76 -14.48 -8.94
CA LYS A 44 0.78 -13.50 -9.44
C LYS A 44 1.33 -12.64 -10.58
N GLY A 45 2.33 -13.14 -11.31
CA GLY A 45 2.90 -12.45 -12.45
C GLY A 45 3.84 -11.31 -12.04
N TRP A 46 3.55 -10.09 -12.47
CA TRP A 46 4.43 -8.95 -12.22
C TRP A 46 4.25 -8.34 -10.82
N GLU A 47 3.04 -8.42 -10.25
CA GLU A 47 2.72 -7.85 -8.93
C GLU A 47 3.38 -8.63 -7.78
N CYS A 48 3.40 -9.95 -7.88
CA CYS A 48 4.08 -10.81 -6.92
C CYS A 48 4.78 -11.94 -7.68
N LYS A 49 6.00 -11.62 -8.14
CA LYS A 49 6.78 -12.45 -9.05
C LYS A 49 7.50 -13.58 -8.33
N GLY A 50 7.36 -14.79 -8.88
CA GLY A 50 8.07 -15.97 -8.41
C GLY A 50 7.28 -16.77 -7.38
N TRP A 51 7.68 -18.04 -7.22
CA TRP A 51 6.99 -18.99 -6.36
C TRP A 51 7.19 -18.67 -4.88
N SER A 52 6.25 -17.92 -4.30
CA SER A 52 6.27 -17.57 -2.89
C SER A 52 5.01 -18.02 -2.16
N ILE A 53 5.17 -18.30 -0.86
CA ILE A 53 4.05 -18.55 0.05
C ILE A 53 3.24 -17.28 0.29
N TYR A 54 3.87 -16.12 0.18
CA TYR A 54 3.26 -14.81 0.47
C TYR A 54 2.37 -14.33 -0.68
N CYS A 55 2.73 -14.65 -1.93
CA CYS A 55 1.93 -14.33 -3.12
C CYS A 55 0.58 -15.07 -3.19
N CYS A 56 0.32 -16.01 -2.28
CA CYS A 56 -0.97 -16.68 -2.19
C CYS A 56 -2.06 -15.82 -1.54
N ASN A 57 -1.68 -14.76 -0.83
CA ASN A 57 -2.61 -13.80 -0.24
C ASN A 57 -2.92 -12.65 -1.22
N LEU A 58 -3.67 -11.64 -0.75
CA LEU A 58 -3.87 -10.39 -1.48
C LEU A 58 -2.54 -9.65 -1.67
N THR A 59 -2.39 -9.03 -2.83
CA THR A 59 -1.34 -8.05 -3.17
C THR A 59 -1.77 -6.66 -2.70
N ILE A 60 -0.85 -5.70 -2.69
CA ILE A 60 -1.18 -4.33 -2.24
C ILE A 60 -2.24 -3.70 -3.16
N THR A 61 -2.17 -3.97 -4.47
CA THR A 61 -3.12 -3.47 -5.46
C THR A 61 -4.53 -4.05 -5.29
N ASP A 62 -4.71 -5.16 -4.57
CA ASP A 62 -6.03 -5.73 -4.30
C ASP A 62 -6.80 -4.94 -3.21
N TYR A 63 -6.12 -4.23 -2.29
CA TYR A 63 -6.77 -3.56 -1.15
C TYR A 63 -6.36 -2.09 -0.91
N PHE A 64 -5.34 -1.59 -1.59
CA PHE A 64 -4.87 -0.22 -1.49
C PHE A 64 -4.78 0.40 -2.88
N GLN A 65 -5.83 1.11 -3.26
CA GLN A 65 -6.01 1.71 -4.59
C GLN A 65 -5.40 3.11 -4.68
N THR A 66 -5.20 3.59 -5.91
CA THR A 66 -4.66 4.92 -6.20
C THR A 66 -5.40 6.03 -5.45
N TYR A 67 -6.74 6.01 -5.42
CA TYR A 67 -7.50 7.07 -4.75
C TYR A 67 -7.23 7.13 -3.22
N GLN A 68 -6.92 5.99 -2.59
CA GLN A 68 -6.57 5.96 -1.16
C GLN A 68 -5.21 6.60 -0.92
N PHE A 69 -4.24 6.35 -1.82
CA PHE A 69 -2.95 7.02 -1.81
C PHE A 69 -3.07 8.53 -2.00
N GLU A 70 -3.87 8.97 -2.99
CA GLU A 70 -4.13 10.39 -3.24
C GLU A 70 -4.81 11.07 -2.05
N ASN A 71 -5.76 10.39 -1.40
CA ASN A 71 -6.43 10.92 -0.21
C ASN A 71 -5.50 11.00 1.00
N LEU A 72 -4.65 9.98 1.21
CA LEU A 72 -3.70 9.94 2.33
C LEU A 72 -2.67 11.08 2.23
N PHE A 73 -2.22 11.39 1.02
CA PHE A 73 -1.20 12.40 0.74
C PHE A 73 -1.74 13.54 -0.15
N SER A 74 -2.90 14.07 0.23
CA SER A 74 -3.64 15.07 -0.56
C SER A 74 -2.90 16.41 -0.77
N LYS A 75 -1.84 16.69 0.00
CA LYS A 75 -1.06 17.94 -0.10
C LYS A 75 0.32 17.78 -0.73
N ARG A 76 0.77 16.56 -1.05
CA ARG A 76 2.13 16.29 -1.54
C ARG A 76 2.48 16.97 -2.87
N ASN A 77 1.47 17.25 -3.70
CA ASN A 77 1.63 17.86 -5.03
C ASN A 77 1.16 19.32 -5.07
N THR A 78 0.96 19.96 -3.91
CA THR A 78 0.64 21.38 -3.87
C THR A 78 1.86 22.22 -4.28
N PRO A 79 1.70 23.46 -4.79
CA PRO A 79 2.83 24.29 -5.22
C PRO A 79 3.85 24.62 -4.12
N ILE A 80 3.49 24.42 -2.86
CA ILE A 80 4.34 24.66 -1.68
C ILE A 80 5.19 23.42 -1.35
N ALA A 81 4.82 22.24 -1.88
CA ALA A 81 5.59 21.03 -1.65
C ALA A 81 6.92 21.06 -2.41
N HIS A 82 7.92 20.36 -1.89
CA HIS A 82 9.28 20.36 -2.43
C HIS A 82 9.58 19.14 -3.31
N ALA A 83 8.63 18.20 -3.41
CA ALA A 83 8.71 16.98 -4.19
C ALA A 83 7.49 16.78 -5.11
N VAL A 84 6.98 17.88 -5.70
CA VAL A 84 5.80 17.87 -6.58
C VAL A 84 6.01 16.91 -7.75
N GLY A 85 5.11 15.95 -7.90
CA GLY A 85 5.13 14.96 -8.98
C GLY A 85 6.19 13.86 -8.82
N PHE A 86 7.01 13.89 -7.77
CA PHE A 86 8.03 12.87 -7.52
C PHE A 86 7.43 11.58 -6.95
N TRP A 87 6.51 11.71 -6.00
CA TRP A 87 5.88 10.57 -5.34
C TRP A 87 4.58 10.17 -6.04
N ASP A 88 4.65 9.05 -6.77
CA ASP A 88 3.51 8.52 -7.49
C ASP A 88 3.13 7.10 -7.01
N TYR A 89 1.85 6.77 -7.09
CA TYR A 89 1.31 5.48 -6.63
C TYR A 89 1.88 4.29 -7.45
N HIS A 90 2.12 4.48 -8.74
CA HIS A 90 2.61 3.42 -9.62
C HIS A 90 4.06 3.03 -9.28
N SER A 91 4.92 3.99 -8.97
CA SER A 91 6.28 3.82 -8.47
C SER A 91 6.28 3.15 -7.11
N PHE A 92 5.33 3.48 -6.23
CA PHE A 92 5.15 2.75 -4.97
C PHE A 92 4.82 1.28 -5.20
N ILE A 93 3.83 0.96 -6.05
CA ILE A 93 3.46 -0.43 -6.36
C ILE A 93 4.59 -1.18 -7.06
N ASN A 94 5.30 -0.54 -7.99
CA ASN A 94 6.44 -1.15 -8.67
C ASN A 94 7.62 -1.44 -7.74
N ALA A 95 7.89 -0.56 -6.77
CA ALA A 95 8.88 -0.82 -5.74
C ALA A 95 8.40 -1.95 -4.81
N ALA A 96 7.13 -1.93 -4.43
CA ALA A 96 6.55 -2.91 -3.52
C ALA A 96 6.51 -4.32 -4.13
N SER A 97 6.24 -4.47 -5.43
CA SER A 97 6.18 -5.78 -6.11
C SER A 97 7.48 -6.57 -6.04
N LEU A 98 8.63 -5.91 -5.80
CA LEU A 98 9.91 -6.55 -5.55
C LEU A 98 9.96 -7.25 -4.17
N PHE A 99 9.19 -6.76 -3.21
CA PHE A 99 9.17 -7.21 -1.81
C PHE A 99 7.87 -7.92 -1.41
N GLU A 100 6.81 -7.83 -2.22
CA GLU A 100 5.58 -8.61 -2.03
C GLU A 100 5.84 -10.13 -1.96
N PRO A 101 6.73 -10.73 -2.79
CA PRO A 101 7.10 -12.14 -2.67
C PRO A 101 7.88 -12.46 -1.38
N LEU A 102 8.41 -11.44 -0.70
CA LEU A 102 9.12 -11.56 0.58
C LEU A 102 8.23 -11.28 1.79
N GLY A 103 6.97 -10.85 1.57
CA GLY A 103 5.97 -10.67 2.61
C GLY A 103 5.51 -9.23 2.83
N PHE A 104 6.09 -8.23 2.15
CA PHE A 104 5.70 -6.83 2.32
C PHE A 104 4.27 -6.60 1.83
N GLY A 105 3.34 -6.25 2.72
CA GLY A 105 1.94 -6.00 2.37
C GLY A 105 1.16 -7.27 1.98
N THR A 106 1.77 -8.45 2.07
CA THR A 106 1.18 -9.73 1.70
C THR A 106 1.12 -10.71 2.88
N THR A 107 1.61 -10.31 4.05
CA THR A 107 1.65 -11.16 5.26
C THR A 107 0.39 -11.04 6.12
N GLY A 108 -0.12 -12.19 6.59
CA GLY A 108 -1.26 -12.26 7.49
C GLY A 108 -2.61 -12.13 6.77
N ASN A 109 -3.63 -11.66 7.49
CA ASN A 109 -4.95 -11.41 6.92
C ASN A 109 -5.03 -9.99 6.33
N LYS A 110 -6.12 -9.69 5.60
CA LYS A 110 -6.35 -8.38 4.99
C LYS A 110 -6.15 -7.21 5.96
N THR A 111 -6.64 -7.33 7.19
CA THR A 111 -6.50 -6.28 8.21
C THR A 111 -5.03 -6.05 8.60
N THR A 112 -4.26 -7.11 8.81
CA THR A 112 -2.81 -7.02 9.09
C THR A 112 -2.05 -6.42 7.92
N GLN A 113 -2.37 -6.81 6.68
CA GLN A 113 -1.79 -6.24 5.47
C GLN A 113 -2.06 -4.73 5.37
N MET A 114 -3.31 -4.31 5.58
CA MET A 114 -3.67 -2.88 5.61
C MET A 114 -2.95 -2.12 6.73
N MET A 115 -2.79 -2.73 7.91
CA MET A 115 -2.04 -2.13 9.02
C MET A 115 -0.55 -1.97 8.69
N GLU A 116 0.07 -2.96 8.04
CA GLU A 116 1.47 -2.89 7.62
C GLU A 116 1.70 -1.73 6.65
N ILE A 117 0.86 -1.60 5.62
CA ILE A 117 0.94 -0.49 4.65
C ILE A 117 0.67 0.86 5.32
N ALA A 118 -0.32 0.93 6.22
CA ALA A 118 -0.60 2.16 6.97
C ALA A 118 0.58 2.56 7.87
N ALA A 119 1.21 1.60 8.56
CA ALA A 119 2.37 1.85 9.42
C ALA A 119 3.59 2.30 8.61
N PHE A 120 3.87 1.63 7.49
CA PHE A 120 4.96 1.99 6.58
C PHE A 120 4.76 3.41 6.03
N LEU A 121 3.59 3.69 5.45
CA LEU A 121 3.28 5.00 4.86
C LEU A 121 3.22 6.11 5.92
N GLY A 122 2.73 5.81 7.13
CA GLY A 122 2.74 6.74 8.25
C GLY A 122 4.16 7.09 8.69
N HIS A 123 5.05 6.11 8.76
CA HIS A 123 6.46 6.36 9.10
C HIS A 123 7.15 7.22 8.03
N VAL A 124 7.07 6.81 6.77
CA VAL A 124 7.68 7.56 5.64
C VAL A 124 7.08 8.96 5.54
N GLY A 125 5.76 9.07 5.64
CA GLY A 125 5.03 10.34 5.62
C GLY A 125 5.50 11.29 6.72
N SER A 126 5.75 10.78 7.94
CA SER A 126 6.27 11.61 9.04
C SER A 126 7.68 12.13 8.79
N LYS A 127 8.56 11.32 8.18
CA LYS A 127 9.96 11.68 7.87
C LYS A 127 10.08 12.67 6.71
N THR A 128 9.07 12.74 5.85
CA THR A 128 9.04 13.56 4.64
C THR A 128 8.01 14.68 4.72
N SER A 129 7.45 14.94 5.91
CA SER A 129 6.37 15.92 6.10
C SER A 129 6.89 17.35 6.09
N CYS A 130 6.10 18.25 5.50
CA CYS A 130 6.23 19.70 5.70
C CYS A 130 4.98 20.30 6.39
N GLY A 131 4.13 19.45 6.97
CA GLY A 131 2.93 19.86 7.69
C GLY A 131 3.27 20.59 8.99
N TYR A 132 2.55 21.68 9.25
CA TYR A 132 2.60 22.44 10.50
C TYR A 132 1.24 22.41 11.21
N GLY A 133 1.18 22.85 12.46
CA GLY A 133 0.01 22.64 13.33
C GLY A 133 -1.33 23.20 12.80
N VAL A 134 -1.31 24.23 11.96
CA VAL A 134 -2.49 24.84 11.33
C VAL A 134 -2.49 24.71 9.80
N ALA A 135 -1.80 23.70 9.28
CA ALA A 135 -1.75 23.44 7.85
C ALA A 135 -3.13 23.00 7.31
N THR A 136 -3.45 23.43 6.10
CA THR A 136 -4.73 23.08 5.45
C THR A 136 -4.85 21.57 5.28
N GLY A 137 -5.96 20.98 5.77
CA GLY A 137 -6.16 19.52 5.80
C GLY A 137 -5.54 18.82 7.01
N GLY A 138 -4.94 19.57 7.94
CA GLY A 138 -4.27 19.06 9.12
C GLY A 138 -2.83 18.59 8.83
N PRO A 139 -1.97 18.46 9.86
CA PRO A 139 -0.54 18.15 9.68
C PRO A 139 -0.27 16.78 9.05
N LEU A 140 -1.21 15.83 9.17
CA LEU A 140 -1.05 14.46 8.67
C LEU A 140 -1.25 14.34 7.15
N ALA A 141 -1.86 15.34 6.50
CA ALA A 141 -2.09 15.34 5.05
C ALA A 141 -0.85 15.73 4.22
N TRP A 142 0.23 16.15 4.88
CA TRP A 142 1.42 16.76 4.29
C TRP A 142 2.64 15.83 4.24
N GLY A 143 2.45 14.52 4.41
CA GLY A 143 3.49 13.54 4.14
C GLY A 143 3.92 13.55 2.67
N LEU A 144 5.13 13.03 2.38
CA LEU A 144 5.72 12.99 1.04
C LEU A 144 5.95 14.38 0.42
N CYS A 145 6.16 15.40 1.27
CA CYS A 145 6.42 16.76 0.81
C CYS A 145 7.88 16.99 0.39
N TYR A 146 8.82 16.30 1.02
CA TYR A 146 10.24 16.30 0.68
C TYR A 146 10.67 14.94 0.11
N ASN A 147 11.71 14.93 -0.72
CA ASN A 147 12.38 13.72 -1.21
C ASN A 147 13.88 13.66 -0.86
N HIS A 148 14.40 14.71 -0.23
CA HIS A 148 15.76 14.80 0.29
C HIS A 148 15.78 15.72 1.52
N GLU A 149 16.88 15.69 2.26
CA GLU A 149 17.10 16.59 3.39
C GLU A 149 17.42 18.02 2.88
N MET A 150 16.72 19.04 3.39
CA MET A 150 16.85 20.42 2.91
C MET A 150 18.15 21.11 3.36
N SER A 151 18.76 20.67 4.47
CA SER A 151 19.96 21.28 5.05
C SER A 151 20.85 20.23 5.73
N PRO A 152 21.45 19.30 4.97
CA PRO A 152 22.31 18.28 5.55
C PRO A 152 23.53 18.92 6.23
N ALA A 153 23.71 18.65 7.52
CA ALA A 153 24.81 19.21 8.31
C ALA A 153 26.17 18.58 7.97
N GLN A 154 26.15 17.43 7.28
CA GLN A 154 27.33 16.65 6.92
C GLN A 154 27.06 15.80 5.67
N THR A 155 28.10 15.23 5.10
CA THR A 155 28.03 14.31 3.96
C THR A 155 27.62 12.88 4.35
N TYR A 156 27.38 12.63 5.65
CA TYR A 156 27.04 11.31 6.21
C TYR A 156 28.05 10.21 5.83
N CYS A 157 29.34 10.59 5.76
CA CYS A 157 30.44 9.70 5.44
C CYS A 157 31.07 9.15 6.72
N ASP A 158 31.09 7.82 6.86
CA ASP A 158 31.75 7.13 7.97
C ASP A 158 33.00 6.40 7.46
N ASP A 159 34.17 6.92 7.84
CA ASP A 159 35.47 6.38 7.44
C ASP A 159 35.70 4.95 7.93
N TYR A 160 35.02 4.51 9.00
CA TYR A 160 35.12 3.14 9.50
C TYR A 160 34.71 2.10 8.45
N TYR A 161 33.72 2.43 7.62
CA TYR A 161 33.15 1.51 6.64
C TYR A 161 33.70 1.68 5.22
N LYS A 162 34.68 2.58 5.01
CA LYS A 162 35.16 3.01 3.69
C LYS A 162 35.72 1.89 2.80
N LEU A 163 36.23 0.81 3.38
CA LEU A 163 36.72 -0.35 2.61
C LEU A 163 35.59 -1.21 2.03
N THR A 164 34.46 -1.29 2.74
CA THR A 164 33.30 -2.08 2.33
C THR A 164 32.30 -1.23 1.53
N TYR A 165 32.12 0.02 1.91
CA TYR A 165 31.24 1.00 1.28
C TYR A 165 32.03 2.26 0.91
N PRO A 166 32.84 2.20 -0.17
CA PRO A 166 33.69 3.33 -0.56
C PRO A 166 32.86 4.52 -1.02
N LEU A 167 33.29 5.70 -0.60
CA LEU A 167 32.67 6.96 -1.01
C LEU A 167 33.01 7.26 -2.47
N HIS A 168 31.99 7.46 -3.29
CA HIS A 168 32.15 8.06 -4.60
C HIS A 168 32.07 9.59 -4.45
N SER A 169 33.21 10.28 -4.57
CA SER A 169 33.21 11.72 -4.76
C SER A 169 32.70 12.03 -6.17
N TRP A 170 31.44 12.44 -6.28
CA TRP A 170 30.95 13.09 -7.50
C TRP A 170 31.46 14.54 -7.47
N SER A 171 32.43 14.83 -8.33
CA SER A 171 32.91 16.18 -8.67
C SER A 171 32.00 16.82 -9.71
#